data_AF-A0AAJ0MKX2-F1
#
_entry.id   AF-A0AAJ0MKX2-F1
#
_cell.length_a   1.000
_cell.length_b   1.000
_cell.length_c   1.000
_cell.angle_alpha   90.00
_cell.angle_beta   90.00
_cell.angle_gamma   90.00
#
_symmetry.space_group_name_H-M   'P 1'
#
loop_
_entity.id
_entity.type
_entity.pdbx_description
1 polymer ?
#
loop_
_entity_poly.entity_id
_entity_poly.type
_entity_poly.pdbx_seq_one_letter_code
_entity_poly.pdbx_strand_id
1 'polypeptide(L)'
;MESAPDNLLYNPMTGRITALLDYDFSSIQHPAYEFLRSFATSGGQLCGWANDDTPQGKEAELLRNAKLGGQFPSPLPIWAGSTADGRLAIDWELAQAWEEALQKLDVKRPSTIPGIDKLADADEVLGSLLPWRLTNEDFLRG
;
A
#
# COMPACT_ATOMS: atom_id res chain seq x y z
N MET A 1 8.80 9.17 -4.35
CA MET A 1 7.76 9.69 -5.24
C MET A 1 6.43 9.24 -4.68
N GLU A 2 5.35 10.01 -4.82
CA GLU A 2 4.01 9.54 -4.46
C GLU A 2 3.30 9.09 -5.73
N SER A 3 3.34 7.79 -6.02
CA SER A 3 2.76 7.21 -7.23
C SER A 3 1.27 6.87 -7.05
N ALA A 4 0.48 7.86 -6.60
CA ALA A 4 -0.96 7.70 -6.47
C ALA A 4 -1.63 7.60 -7.85
N PRO A 5 -2.77 6.89 -8.00
CA PRO A 5 -3.48 6.80 -9.28
C PRO A 5 -3.84 8.16 -9.90
N ASP A 6 -4.05 9.18 -9.07
CA ASP A 6 -4.37 10.54 -9.52
C ASP A 6 -3.21 11.21 -10.28
N ASN A 7 -1.98 10.72 -10.09
CA ASN A 7 -0.79 11.18 -10.80
C ASN A 7 -0.56 10.44 -12.13
N LEU A 8 -1.41 9.48 -12.48
CA LEU A 8 -1.32 8.69 -13.72
C LEU A 8 -2.36 9.15 -14.74
N LEU A 9 -1.89 9.55 -15.93
CA LEU A 9 -2.77 9.65 -17.10
C LEU A 9 -2.82 8.31 -17.79
N TYR A 10 -4.02 7.88 -18.19
CA TYR A 10 -4.21 6.66 -18.96
C TYR A 10 -5.19 6.89 -20.11
N ASN A 11 -5.06 6.09 -21.16
CA ASN A 11 -6.01 6.05 -22.25
C ASN A 11 -7.20 5.15 -21.86
N PRO A 12 -8.43 5.67 -21.70
CA PRO A 12 -9.57 4.90 -21.21
C PRO A 12 -10.02 3.79 -22.16
N MET A 13 -9.71 3.90 -23.47
CA MET A 13 -10.06 2.88 -24.46
C MET A 13 -9.13 1.67 -24.42
N THR A 14 -7.90 1.85 -23.93
CA THR A 14 -6.86 0.80 -23.98
C THR A 14 -6.32 0.40 -22.61
N GLY A 15 -6.63 1.17 -21.56
CA GLY A 15 -6.08 1.00 -20.21
C GLY A 15 -4.58 1.29 -20.09
N ARG A 16 -3.93 1.81 -21.13
CA ARG A 16 -2.49 2.09 -21.12
C ARG A 16 -2.19 3.40 -20.41
N ILE A 17 -1.23 3.38 -19.50
CA ILE A 17 -0.63 4.58 -18.91
C ILE A 17 0.04 5.38 -20.03
N THR A 18 -0.29 6.66 -20.15
CA THR A 18 0.21 7.58 -21.18
C THR A 18 1.14 8.64 -20.60
N ALA A 19 0.99 8.99 -19.33
CA ALA A 19 1.90 9.89 -18.64
C ALA A 19 1.86 9.66 -17.12
N LEU A 20 2.92 10.10 -16.46
CA LEU A 20 3.03 10.19 -15.01
C LEU A 20 3.36 11.65 -14.68
N LEU A 21 2.62 12.23 -13.73
CA LEU A 21 2.66 13.63 -13.34
C LEU A 21 3.18 13.79 -11.89
N ASP A 22 3.31 15.05 -11.45
CA ASP A 22 3.58 15.42 -10.05
C ASP A 22 4.84 14.79 -9.43
N TYR A 23 6.00 15.28 -9.87
CA TYR A 23 7.32 14.78 -9.46
C TYR A 23 7.92 15.54 -8.29
N ASP A 24 7.17 16.38 -7.59
CA ASP A 24 7.73 17.29 -6.58
C ASP A 24 8.29 16.53 -5.34
N PHE A 25 7.85 15.28 -5.13
CA PHE A 25 8.36 14.37 -4.10
C PHE A 25 9.29 13.26 -4.64
N SER A 26 9.92 13.49 -5.80
CA SER A 26 10.91 12.57 -6.38
C SER A 26 12.19 12.52 -5.57
N SER A 27 12.66 11.33 -5.23
CA SER A 27 13.98 11.13 -4.63
C SER A 27 14.50 9.72 -4.93
N ILE A 28 15.82 9.53 -4.82
CA ILE A 28 16.43 8.21 -4.95
C ILE A 28 16.23 7.47 -3.63
N GLN A 29 15.40 6.43 -3.64
CA GLN A 29 15.07 5.66 -2.43
C GLN A 29 15.15 4.15 -2.68
N HIS A 30 15.09 3.39 -1.59
CA HIS A 30 14.99 1.94 -1.66
C HIS A 30 13.63 1.54 -2.26
N PRO A 31 13.55 0.50 -3.14
CA PRO A 31 12.30 0.09 -3.79
C PRO A 31 11.14 -0.23 -2.83
N ALA A 32 11.45 -0.63 -1.59
CA ALA A 32 10.43 -0.85 -0.55
C ALA A 32 9.57 0.40 -0.30
N TYR A 33 10.12 1.60 -0.48
CA TYR A 33 9.46 2.85 -0.12
C TYR A 33 8.12 3.05 -0.86
N GLU A 34 8.03 2.67 -2.13
CA GLU A 34 6.79 2.77 -2.90
C GLU A 34 5.67 1.89 -2.32
N PHE A 35 6.02 0.73 -1.76
CA PHE A 35 5.04 -0.14 -1.08
C PHE A 35 4.56 0.44 0.25
N LEU A 36 5.30 1.35 0.87
CA LEU A 36 4.92 2.00 2.13
C LEU A 36 4.06 3.25 1.91
N ARG A 37 4.11 3.85 0.72
CA ARG A 37 3.52 5.19 0.46
C ARG A 37 2.54 5.25 -0.71
N SER A 38 2.81 4.58 -1.82
CA SER A 38 2.16 4.92 -3.10
C SER A 38 0.92 4.09 -3.42
N PHE A 39 0.85 2.84 -2.97
CA PHE A 39 -0.14 1.87 -3.47
C PHE A 39 -1.36 1.65 -2.55
N ALA A 40 -1.71 2.64 -1.73
CA ALA A 40 -2.78 2.53 -0.73
C ALA A 40 -4.13 2.15 -1.34
N THR A 41 -4.51 2.80 -2.44
CA THR A 41 -5.81 2.60 -3.10
C THR A 41 -5.82 1.46 -4.12
N SER A 42 -4.65 0.92 -4.48
CA SER A 42 -4.51 -0.15 -5.48
C SER A 42 -4.35 -1.55 -4.86
N GLY A 43 -4.56 -1.67 -3.55
CA GLY A 43 -4.35 -2.91 -2.81
C GLY A 43 -2.89 -3.34 -2.72
N GLY A 44 -1.93 -2.48 -3.09
CA GLY A 44 -0.51 -2.79 -3.16
C GLY A 44 0.31 -2.35 -1.94
N GLN A 45 -0.27 -1.51 -1.07
CA GLN A 45 0.43 -0.99 0.11
C GLN A 45 0.76 -2.10 1.12
N LEU A 46 1.93 -1.98 1.74
CA LEU A 46 2.37 -2.75 2.89
C LEU A 46 2.41 -1.83 4.11
N CYS A 47 1.61 -2.14 5.11
CA CYS A 47 1.54 -1.38 6.36
C CYS A 47 2.34 -2.07 7.47
N GLY A 48 2.65 -1.35 8.55
CA GLY A 48 3.19 -1.93 9.79
C GLY A 48 2.10 -2.49 10.71
N TRP A 49 2.41 -2.64 12.00
CA TRP A 49 1.65 -3.38 13.01
C TRP A 49 0.66 -2.56 13.86
N ALA A 50 0.57 -1.23 13.67
CA ALA A 50 -0.04 -0.33 14.67
C ALA A 50 -1.51 -0.61 15.04
N ASN A 51 -2.26 -1.35 14.23
CA ASN A 51 -3.69 -1.59 14.48
C ASN A 51 -4.03 -3.05 14.80
N ASP A 52 -3.06 -3.97 14.84
CA ASP A 52 -3.30 -5.42 14.89
C ASP A 52 -4.18 -5.89 16.07
N ASP A 53 -4.19 -5.14 17.17
CA ASP A 53 -5.02 -5.43 18.34
C ASP A 53 -6.53 -5.16 18.13
N THR A 54 -6.90 -4.49 17.04
CA THR A 54 -8.29 -4.18 16.68
C THR A 54 -8.87 -5.23 15.72
N PRO A 55 -10.20 -5.47 15.69
CA PRO A 55 -10.80 -6.39 14.72
C PRO A 55 -10.43 -6.08 13.27
N GLN A 56 -10.33 -4.80 12.91
CA GLN A 56 -9.94 -4.32 11.58
C GLN A 56 -8.45 -4.54 11.33
N GLY A 57 -7.60 -4.28 12.33
CA GLY A 57 -6.19 -4.52 12.19
C GLY A 57 -5.82 -6.00 12.11
N LYS A 58 -6.63 -6.92 12.65
CA LYS A 58 -6.47 -8.35 12.37
C LYS A 58 -6.64 -8.69 10.90
N GLU A 59 -7.56 -8.03 10.20
CA GLU A 59 -7.72 -8.21 8.75
C GLU A 59 -6.51 -7.62 8.00
N ALA A 60 -6.03 -6.45 8.41
CA ALA A 60 -4.83 -5.84 7.86
C ALA A 60 -3.55 -6.67 8.13
N GLU A 61 -3.44 -7.29 9.31
CA GLU A 61 -2.37 -8.23 9.67
C GLU A 61 -2.40 -9.44 8.73
N LEU A 62 -3.57 -10.03 8.50
CA LEU A 62 -3.70 -11.17 7.58
C LEU A 62 -3.27 -10.78 6.16
N LEU A 63 -3.67 -9.60 5.68
CA LEU A 63 -3.26 -9.10 4.38
C LEU A 63 -1.74 -8.86 4.32
N ARG A 64 -1.17 -8.25 5.36
CA ARG A 64 0.27 -7.99 5.48
C ARG A 64 1.06 -9.31 5.43
N ASN A 65 0.62 -10.32 6.20
CA ASN A 65 1.23 -11.64 6.21
C ASN A 65 1.11 -12.35 4.85
N ALA A 66 -0.03 -12.22 4.17
CA ALA A 66 -0.21 -12.76 2.82
C ALA A 66 0.76 -12.13 1.82
N LYS A 67 0.97 -10.80 1.88
CA LYS A 67 1.93 -10.07 1.04
C LYS A 67 3.38 -10.43 1.33
N LEU A 68 3.74 -10.54 2.60
CA LEU A 68 5.10 -10.93 3.01
C LEU A 68 5.41 -12.40 2.66
N GLY A 69 4.42 -13.29 2.78
CA GLY A 69 4.55 -14.69 2.40
C GLY A 69 4.40 -14.95 0.89
N GLY A 70 3.82 -14.00 0.15
CA GLY A 70 3.44 -14.17 -1.25
C GLY A 70 2.36 -15.24 -1.45
N GLN A 71 1.56 -15.53 -0.42
CA GLN A 71 0.56 -16.59 -0.39
C GLN A 71 -0.74 -16.04 0.18
N PHE A 72 -1.77 -16.00 -0.66
CA PHE A 72 -3.10 -15.53 -0.28
C PHE A 72 -3.99 -16.70 0.17
N PRO A 73 -4.93 -16.47 1.11
CA PRO A 73 -5.84 -17.50 1.57
C PRO A 73 -6.75 -18.03 0.45
N SER A 74 -7.13 -19.30 0.54
CA SER A 74 -8.09 -19.93 -0.37
C SER A 74 -9.13 -20.71 0.44
N PRO A 75 -10.42 -20.32 0.43
CA PRO A 75 -11.00 -19.21 -0.35
C PRO A 75 -10.58 -17.83 0.18
N LEU A 76 -10.64 -16.81 -0.69
CA LEU A 76 -10.45 -15.43 -0.27
C LEU A 76 -11.59 -15.00 0.68
N PRO A 77 -11.31 -14.12 1.67
CA PRO A 77 -12.34 -13.48 2.47
C PRO A 77 -13.28 -12.63 1.60
N ILE A 78 -14.55 -12.57 1.98
CA ILE A 78 -15.57 -11.83 1.25
C ILE A 78 -15.36 -10.33 1.47
N TRP A 79 -15.25 -9.57 0.39
CA TRP A 79 -15.22 -8.12 0.46
C TRP A 79 -16.60 -7.57 0.87
N ALA A 80 -16.64 -6.83 1.99
CA ALA A 80 -17.87 -6.27 2.54
C ALA A 80 -18.23 -4.88 1.97
N GLY A 81 -17.44 -4.34 1.04
CA GLY A 81 -17.61 -2.98 0.52
C GLY A 81 -17.12 -1.92 1.50
N SER A 82 -17.90 -1.72 2.56
CA SER A 82 -17.57 -0.84 3.67
C SER A 82 -17.67 -1.57 4.99
N THR A 83 -16.78 -1.24 5.91
CA THR A 83 -16.86 -1.68 7.30
C THR A 83 -17.96 -0.90 8.04
N ALA A 84 -18.43 -1.43 9.18
CA ALA A 84 -19.53 -0.85 9.96
C ALA A 84 -19.25 0.59 10.47
N ASP A 85 -18.00 1.02 10.49
CA ASP A 85 -17.53 2.36 10.84
C ASP A 85 -17.40 3.30 9.62
N GLY A 86 -17.88 2.89 8.44
CA GLY A 86 -17.89 3.69 7.21
C GLY A 86 -16.55 3.76 6.47
N ARG A 87 -15.53 3.00 6.89
CA ARG A 87 -14.27 2.86 6.17
C ARG A 87 -14.40 1.83 5.04
N LEU A 88 -13.49 1.87 4.07
CA LEU A 88 -13.44 0.86 3.01
C LEU A 88 -12.87 -0.44 3.58
N ALA A 89 -13.58 -1.54 3.36
CA ALA A 89 -13.09 -2.87 3.71
C ALA A 89 -11.93 -3.28 2.76
N ILE A 90 -11.08 -4.19 3.21
CA ILE A 90 -9.98 -4.70 2.40
C ILE A 90 -10.53 -5.47 1.19
N ASP A 91 -10.22 -4.99 -0.02
CA ASP A 91 -10.50 -5.69 -1.26
C ASP A 91 -9.46 -6.78 -1.50
N TRP A 92 -9.80 -7.99 -1.06
CA TRP A 92 -8.94 -9.17 -1.15
C TRP A 92 -8.70 -9.63 -2.60
N GLU A 93 -9.68 -9.44 -3.49
CA GLU A 93 -9.56 -9.79 -4.90
C GLU A 93 -8.56 -8.86 -5.59
N LEU A 94 -8.67 -7.54 -5.36
CA LEU A 94 -7.72 -6.56 -5.88
C LEU A 94 -6.30 -6.81 -5.35
N ALA A 95 -6.18 -7.08 -4.05
CA ALA A 95 -4.87 -7.33 -3.44
C ALA A 95 -4.19 -8.60 -3.97
N GLN A 96 -4.95 -9.68 -4.21
CA GLN A 96 -4.42 -10.90 -4.83
C GLN A 96 -4.03 -10.63 -6.28
N ALA A 97 -4.89 -9.97 -7.07
CA ALA A 97 -4.60 -9.65 -8.47
C ALA A 97 -3.33 -8.79 -8.62
N TRP A 98 -3.09 -7.88 -7.67
CA TRP A 98 -1.85 -7.09 -7.61
C TRP A 98 -0.62 -7.97 -7.41
N GLU A 99 -0.63 -8.87 -6.43
CA GLU A 99 0.49 -9.78 -6.16
C GLU A 99 0.77 -10.71 -7.35
N GLU A 100 -0.27 -11.25 -7.97
CA GLU A 100 -0.17 -12.12 -9.16
C GLU A 100 0.42 -11.37 -10.36
N ALA A 101 0.01 -10.11 -10.57
CA ALA A 101 0.56 -9.28 -11.63
C ALA A 101 2.06 -9.01 -11.43
N LEU A 102 2.48 -8.67 -10.21
CA LEU A 102 3.90 -8.49 -9.88
C LEU A 102 4.69 -9.79 -10.06
N GLN A 103 4.12 -10.92 -9.65
CA GLN A 103 4.72 -12.23 -9.84
C GLN A 103 4.95 -12.57 -11.30
N LYS A 104 3.93 -12.35 -12.13
CA LYS A 104 3.95 -12.64 -13.56
C LYS A 104 5.00 -11.82 -14.30
N LEU A 105 5.25 -10.59 -13.84
CA LEU A 105 6.24 -9.69 -14.42
C LEU A 105 7.66 -9.87 -13.85
N ASP A 106 7.84 -10.79 -12.88
CA ASP A 106 9.12 -11.05 -12.20
C ASP A 106 9.77 -9.79 -11.62
N VAL A 107 8.95 -8.92 -11.04
CA VAL A 107 9.40 -7.67 -10.41
C VAL A 107 9.52 -7.83 -8.90
N LYS A 108 10.26 -6.91 -8.26
CA LYS A 108 10.35 -6.85 -6.80
C LYS A 108 8.96 -6.62 -6.21
N ARG A 109 8.63 -7.44 -5.23
CA ARG A 109 7.39 -7.45 -4.46
C ARG A 109 7.69 -7.68 -2.98
N PRO A 110 6.78 -7.37 -2.04
CA PRO A 110 7.04 -7.49 -0.60
C PRO A 110 7.64 -8.84 -0.20
N SER A 111 7.11 -9.94 -0.72
CA SER A 111 7.63 -11.29 -0.45
C SER A 111 9.06 -11.59 -0.93
N THR A 112 9.62 -10.74 -1.79
CA THR A 112 10.96 -10.92 -2.38
C THR A 112 11.98 -9.89 -1.90
N ILE A 113 11.55 -8.85 -1.21
CA ILE A 113 12.44 -7.78 -0.72
C ILE A 113 12.94 -8.15 0.68
N PRO A 114 14.24 -8.45 0.86
CA PRO A 114 14.75 -8.88 2.16
C PRO A 114 14.60 -7.78 3.22
N GLY A 115 14.03 -8.13 4.36
CA GLY A 115 13.88 -7.23 5.52
C GLY A 115 12.80 -6.14 5.37
N ILE A 116 11.91 -6.25 4.39
CA ILE A 116 10.84 -5.26 4.20
C ILE A 116 9.83 -5.24 5.36
N ASP A 117 9.65 -6.36 6.05
CA ASP A 117 8.89 -6.48 7.29
C ASP A 117 9.41 -5.49 8.34
N LYS A 118 10.72 -5.50 8.59
CA LYS A 118 11.36 -4.60 9.55
C LYS A 118 11.31 -3.14 9.10
N LEU A 119 11.37 -2.90 7.79
CA LEU A 119 11.23 -1.55 7.25
C LEU A 119 9.80 -1.02 7.46
N ALA A 120 8.78 -1.86 7.28
CA ALA A 120 7.39 -1.49 7.56
C ALA A 120 7.17 -1.19 9.05
N ASP A 121 7.76 -1.99 9.95
CA ASP A 121 7.69 -1.73 11.39
C ASP A 121 8.38 -0.41 11.79
N ALA A 122 9.56 -0.15 11.23
CA ALA A 122 10.28 1.10 11.46
C ALA A 122 9.51 2.31 10.91
N ASP A 123 8.91 2.16 9.74
CA ASP A 123 8.07 3.17 9.11
C ASP A 123 6.84 3.51 9.95
N GLU A 124 6.20 2.51 10.55
CA GLU A 124 5.06 2.68 11.45
C GLU A 124 5.44 3.45 12.72
N VAL A 125 6.59 3.14 13.31
CA VAL A 125 7.13 3.89 14.45
C VAL A 125 7.41 5.34 14.06
N LEU A 126 8.01 5.57 12.89
CA LEU A 126 8.25 6.91 12.38
C LEU A 126 6.94 7.68 12.15
N GLY A 127 5.93 7.05 11.55
CA GLY A 127 4.60 7.65 11.35
C GLY A 127 3.90 7.99 12.66
N SER A 128 4.13 7.20 13.71
CA SER A 128 3.57 7.42 15.05
C SER A 128 4.25 8.58 15.80
N LEU A 129 5.56 8.75 15.62
CA LEU A 129 6.35 9.80 16.30
C LEU A 129 6.37 11.13 15.54
N LEU A 130 6.35 11.05 14.21
CA LEU A 130 6.43 12.18 13.29
C LEU A 130 5.18 12.18 12.40
N PRO A 131 3.98 12.44 12.95
CA PRO A 131 2.79 12.53 12.12
C PRO A 131 3.06 13.63 11.09
N TRP A 132 2.98 13.28 9.82
CA TRP A 132 3.33 14.13 8.68
C TRP A 132 2.65 15.51 8.70
N ARG A 133 1.52 15.61 9.43
CA ARG A 133 0.79 16.86 9.72
C ARG A 133 1.55 17.87 10.60
N LEU A 134 2.59 17.46 11.34
CA LEU A 134 3.37 18.34 12.23
C LEU A 134 4.69 18.82 11.61
N THR A 135 5.14 18.23 10.50
CA THR A 135 6.44 18.54 9.89
C THR A 135 6.33 19.22 8.52
N ASN A 136 5.13 19.27 7.92
CA ASN A 136 4.87 20.02 6.70
C ASN A 136 4.19 21.36 7.02
N GLU A 137 4.90 22.48 6.83
CA GLU A 137 4.35 23.83 7.07
C GLU A 137 3.10 24.12 6.22
N ASP A 138 2.97 23.52 5.03
CA ASP A 138 1.83 23.75 4.13
C ASP A 138 0.52 23.23 4.73
N PHE A 139 0.57 22.19 5.58
CA PHE A 139 -0.59 21.66 6.31
C PHE A 139 -0.87 22.38 7.64
N LEU A 140 0.13 23.09 8.20
CA LEU A 140 -0.01 23.88 9.42
C LEU A 140 -0.54 25.30 9.15
N ARG A 141 -0.44 25.78 7.90
CA ARG A 141 -0.89 27.11 7.47
C ARG A 141 -2.28 27.14 6.81
N GLY A 142 -2.99 26.01 6.81
CA GLY A 142 -4.38 25.89 6.36
C GLY A 142 -5.39 26.44 7.36
#